data_AF-G1XQ02-F1
#
_entry.id   AF-G1XQ02-F1
#
_cell.length_a   1.000
_cell.length_b   1.000
_cell.length_c   1.000
_cell.angle_alpha   90.00
_cell.angle_beta   90.00
_cell.angle_gamma   90.00
#
_symmetry.space_group_name_H-M   'P 1'
#
loop_
_entity.id
_entity.type
_entity.pdbx_description
1 polymer ?
#
loop_
_entity_poly.entity_id
_entity_poly.type
_entity_poly.pdbx_seq_one_letter_code
_entity_poly.pdbx_strand_id
1 'polypeptide(L)'
;MEPRNEGTRRGPRPQRRQPFFSKDLKVIMYAFGDDFQPFTESVNTLDEIVTEYIIEMCHEAAKSASHARRNKIKVDDFKFALRRDPRKLGRVEELLAMTKVIQDARKQFDETGTTINPR
;
A
#
# COMPACT_ATOMS: atom_id res chain seq x y z
N MET A 1 18.31 -41.03 42.69
CA MET A 1 18.88 -39.86 41.99
C MET A 1 18.32 -39.89 40.57
N GLU A 2 17.31 -39.08 40.26
CA GLU A 2 16.79 -38.95 38.89
C GLU A 2 17.59 -37.91 38.11
N PRO A 3 17.91 -38.15 36.83
CA PRO A 3 18.62 -37.17 36.01
C PRO A 3 17.68 -36.03 35.60
N ARG A 4 18.14 -34.79 35.80
CA ARG A 4 17.42 -33.57 35.37
C ARG A 4 17.45 -33.48 33.84
N ASN A 5 16.27 -33.45 33.23
CA ASN A 5 16.09 -33.22 31.80
C ASN A 5 16.40 -31.75 31.45
N GLU A 6 17.56 -31.49 30.85
CA GLU A 6 17.95 -30.18 30.34
C GLU A 6 17.23 -29.90 29.01
N GLY A 7 16.06 -29.25 29.11
CA GLY A 7 15.34 -28.74 27.95
C GLY A 7 16.15 -27.71 27.19
N THR A 8 16.59 -28.06 25.99
CA THR A 8 17.28 -27.18 25.05
C THR A 8 16.36 -25.99 24.72
N ARG A 9 16.70 -24.80 25.21
CA ARG A 9 15.95 -23.56 24.90
C ARG A 9 16.14 -23.22 23.42
N ARG A 10 15.18 -23.61 22.58
CA ARG A 10 15.12 -23.15 21.18
C ARG A 10 14.86 -21.64 21.21
N GLY A 11 15.84 -20.85 20.77
CA GLY A 11 15.68 -19.40 20.60
C GLY A 11 14.53 -19.06 19.65
N PRO A 12 14.00 -17.83 19.68
CA PRO A 12 12.95 -17.40 18.77
C PRO A 12 13.38 -17.68 17.33
N ARG A 13 12.57 -18.43 16.59
CA ARG A 13 12.83 -18.65 15.16
C ARG A 13 12.75 -17.28 14.49
N PRO A 14 13.70 -16.92 13.60
CA PRO A 14 13.55 -15.70 12.82
C PRO A 14 12.20 -15.79 12.10
N GLN A 15 11.29 -14.87 12.45
CA GLN A 15 10.00 -14.77 11.79
C GLN A 15 10.30 -14.42 10.33
N ARG A 16 10.26 -15.43 9.45
CA ARG A 16 10.31 -15.18 8.01
C ARG A 16 9.20 -14.18 7.72
N ARG A 17 9.58 -12.99 7.24
CA ARG A 17 8.61 -11.98 6.81
C ARG A 17 7.72 -12.66 5.78
N GLN A 18 6.44 -12.79 6.10
CA GLN A 18 5.50 -13.33 5.13
C GLN A 18 5.35 -12.28 4.04
N PRO A 19 5.45 -12.67 2.76
CA PRO A 19 5.35 -11.71 1.69
C PRO A 19 3.92 -11.18 1.59
N PHE A 20 3.79 -9.87 1.36
CA PHE A 20 2.50 -9.16 1.43
C PHE A 20 1.76 -9.17 0.09
N PHE A 21 2.48 -8.99 -1.01
CA PHE A 21 1.94 -8.67 -2.34
C PHE A 21 2.22 -9.76 -3.38
N SER A 22 2.66 -10.96 -2.99
CA SER A 22 3.09 -12.00 -3.96
C SER A 22 2.07 -12.32 -5.04
N LYS A 23 0.76 -12.29 -4.74
CA LYS A 23 -0.29 -12.58 -5.73
C LYS A 23 -0.43 -11.46 -6.75
N ASP A 24 -0.50 -10.22 -6.26
CA ASP A 24 -0.68 -9.03 -7.11
C ASP A 24 0.59 -8.75 -7.93
N LEU A 25 1.76 -8.94 -7.34
CA LEU A 25 3.04 -8.73 -8.02
C LEU A 25 3.22 -9.67 -9.21
N LYS A 26 2.80 -10.95 -9.12
CA LYS A 26 2.85 -11.86 -10.27
C LYS A 26 2.03 -11.34 -11.46
N VAL A 27 0.84 -10.83 -11.19
CA VAL A 27 -0.04 -10.26 -12.22
C VAL A 27 0.58 -9.00 -12.82
N ILE A 28 1.15 -8.14 -11.98
CA ILE A 28 1.83 -6.92 -12.43
C ILE A 28 3.06 -7.28 -13.27
N MET A 29 3.92 -8.18 -12.80
CA MET A 29 5.11 -8.62 -13.54
C MET A 29 4.74 -9.11 -14.96
N TYR A 30 3.73 -9.98 -15.06
CA TYR A 30 3.22 -10.43 -16.36
C TYR A 30 2.69 -9.28 -17.23
N ALA A 31 1.93 -8.34 -16.65
CA ALA A 31 1.43 -7.17 -17.37
C ALA A 31 2.54 -6.24 -17.89
N PHE A 32 3.71 -6.26 -17.24
CA PHE A 32 4.92 -5.54 -17.68
C PHE A 32 5.83 -6.38 -18.60
N GLY A 33 5.40 -7.58 -19.01
CA GLY A 33 6.07 -8.41 -20.00
C GLY A 33 6.94 -9.54 -19.44
N ASP A 34 6.85 -9.83 -18.14
CA ASP A 34 7.47 -11.02 -17.54
C ASP A 34 6.67 -12.30 -17.87
N ASP A 35 7.18 -13.46 -17.47
CA ASP A 35 6.50 -14.74 -17.62
C ASP A 35 5.22 -14.84 -16.78
N PHE A 36 4.26 -15.66 -17.20
CA PHE A 36 3.03 -15.94 -16.44
C PHE A 36 3.34 -16.63 -15.09
N GLN A 37 4.42 -17.41 -15.03
CA GLN A 37 4.97 -18.04 -13.84
C GLN A 37 6.38 -17.52 -13.56
N PRO A 38 6.52 -16.29 -13.03
CA PRO A 38 7.83 -15.71 -12.73
C PRO A 38 8.51 -16.47 -11.58
N PHE A 39 9.84 -16.37 -11.52
CA PHE A 39 10.62 -16.98 -10.45
C PHE A 39 10.18 -16.48 -9.07
N THR A 40 10.10 -17.41 -8.12
CA THR A 40 9.60 -17.10 -6.76
C THR A 40 10.54 -16.12 -6.05
N GLU A 41 11.84 -16.25 -6.31
CA GLU A 41 12.90 -15.38 -5.84
C GLU A 41 12.68 -13.94 -6.33
N SER A 42 12.40 -13.74 -7.62
CA SER A 42 12.12 -12.43 -8.20
C SER A 42 10.88 -11.78 -7.61
N VAL A 43 9.80 -12.56 -7.41
CA VAL A 43 8.58 -12.07 -6.76
C VAL A 43 8.86 -11.63 -5.33
N ASN A 44 9.63 -12.42 -4.57
CA ASN A 44 9.98 -12.09 -3.19
C ASN A 44 10.87 -10.85 -3.11
N THR A 45 11.87 -10.73 -3.99
CA THR A 45 12.73 -9.53 -4.05
C THR A 45 11.91 -8.28 -4.39
N LEU A 46 10.98 -8.37 -5.35
CA LEU A 46 10.10 -7.25 -5.66
C LEU A 46 9.15 -6.92 -4.51
N ASP A 47 8.65 -7.91 -3.78
CA ASP A 47 7.83 -7.69 -2.58
C ASP A 47 8.59 -6.91 -1.50
N GLU A 48 9.86 -7.26 -1.27
CA GLU A 48 10.74 -6.55 -0.34
C GLU A 48 10.99 -5.10 -0.80
N ILE A 49 11.35 -4.90 -2.07
CA ILE A 49 11.60 -3.56 -2.65
C ILE A 49 10.36 -2.68 -2.55
N VAL A 50 9.18 -3.20 -2.92
CA VAL A 50 7.93 -2.45 -2.88
C VAL A 50 7.53 -2.11 -1.45
N THR A 51 7.70 -3.06 -0.53
CA THR A 51 7.42 -2.84 0.89
C THR A 51 8.31 -1.75 1.47
N GLU A 52 9.61 -1.79 1.19
CA GLU A 52 10.56 -0.78 1.63
C GLU A 52 10.21 0.60 1.04
N TYR A 53 9.93 0.67 -0.26
CA TYR A 53 9.50 1.91 -0.91
C TYR A 53 8.26 2.53 -0.24
N ILE A 54 7.23 1.73 0.08
CA ILE A 54 6.03 2.23 0.75
C ILE A 54 6.36 2.77 2.15
N ILE A 55 7.23 2.08 2.91
CA ILE A 55 7.66 2.51 4.24
C ILE A 55 8.41 3.85 4.15
N GLU A 56 9.36 3.97 3.23
CA GLU A 56 10.11 5.21 3.01
C GLU A 56 9.21 6.38 2.61
N MET A 57 8.26 6.14 1.69
CA MET A 57 7.28 7.16 1.29
C MET A 57 6.42 7.63 2.46
N CYS A 58 6.00 6.72 3.35
CA CYS A 58 5.29 7.08 4.57
C CYS A 58 6.14 7.90 5.53
N HIS A 59 7.43 7.58 5.68
CA HIS A 59 8.35 8.38 6.49
C HIS A 59 8.53 9.79 5.93
N GLU A 60 8.68 9.95 4.61
CA GLU A 60 8.80 11.28 3.97
C GLU A 60 7.51 12.10 4.10
N ALA A 61 6.35 11.49 3.95
CA ALA A 61 5.07 12.14 4.22
C ALA A 61 4.92 12.53 5.70
N ALA A 62 5.35 11.66 6.63
CA ALA A 62 5.33 11.94 8.06
C ALA A 62 6.25 13.10 8.45
N LYS A 63 7.46 13.16 7.86
CA LYS A 63 8.38 14.31 8.02
C LYS A 63 7.71 15.60 7.56
N SER A 64 7.05 15.57 6.39
CA SER A 64 6.33 16.73 5.84
C SER A 64 5.20 17.20 6.76
N ALA A 65 4.41 16.28 7.31
CA ALA A 65 3.37 16.59 8.29
C ALA A 65 3.95 17.17 9.59
N SER A 66 5.07 16.60 10.07
CA SER A 66 5.78 17.05 11.27
C SER A 66 6.35 18.47 11.11
N HIS A 67 6.92 18.81 9.95
CA HIS A 67 7.35 20.17 9.64
C HIS A 67 6.19 21.18 9.69
N ALA A 68 4.97 20.75 9.34
CA ALA A 68 3.75 21.52 9.49
C ALA A 68 3.13 21.45 10.90
N ARG A 69 3.86 20.92 11.90
CA ARG A 69 3.43 20.70 13.29
C ARG A 69 2.13 19.89 13.40
N ARG A 70 1.92 18.93 12.50
CA ARG A 70 0.77 18.03 12.50
C ARG A 70 1.20 16.60 12.80
N ASN A 71 0.44 15.94 13.66
CA ASN A 71 0.58 14.50 13.91
C ASN A 71 -0.17 13.64 12.89
N LYS A 72 -1.18 14.21 12.22
CA LYS A 72 -1.98 13.52 11.21
C LYS A 72 -1.44 13.81 9.80
N ILE A 73 -1.11 12.73 9.09
CA ILE A 73 -0.70 12.75 7.68
C ILE A 73 -1.94 12.98 6.79
N LYS A 74 -1.78 13.82 5.77
CA LYS A 74 -2.78 14.15 4.75
C LYS A 74 -2.25 13.77 3.36
N VAL A 75 -3.16 13.75 2.38
CA VAL A 75 -2.80 13.51 0.97
C VAL A 75 -1.76 14.51 0.47
N ASP A 76 -1.86 15.78 0.87
CA ASP A 76 -0.90 16.82 0.47
C ASP A 76 0.53 16.55 0.96
N ASP A 77 0.69 15.79 2.06
CA ASP A 77 2.03 15.40 2.54
C ASP A 77 2.69 14.41 1.57
N PHE A 78 1.92 13.48 1.01
CA PHE A 78 2.40 12.58 -0.04
C PHE A 78 2.66 13.33 -1.35
N LYS A 79 1.80 14.28 -1.73
CA LYS A 79 2.05 15.13 -2.89
C LYS A 79 3.36 15.91 -2.74
N PHE A 80 3.61 16.45 -1.55
CA PHE A 80 4.86 17.15 -1.26
C PHE A 80 6.07 16.21 -1.27
N ALA A 81 5.95 15.00 -0.72
CA ALA A 81 7.01 13.99 -0.79
C ALA A 81 7.37 13.65 -2.26
N LEU A 82 6.36 13.56 -3.14
CA LEU A 82 6.51 13.27 -4.56
C LEU A 82 6.87 14.47 -5.44
N ARG A 83 7.06 15.68 -4.89
CA ARG A 83 7.27 16.93 -5.66
C ARG A 83 8.44 16.92 -6.66
N ARG A 84 9.39 16.00 -6.49
CA ARG A 84 10.56 15.84 -7.36
C ARG A 84 10.34 14.84 -8.50
N ASP A 85 9.25 14.08 -8.48
CA ASP A 85 8.87 13.15 -9.54
C ASP A 85 7.56 13.64 -10.19
N PRO A 86 7.65 14.45 -11.26
CA PRO A 86 6.47 15.04 -11.88
C PRO A 86 5.54 13.98 -12.49
N ARG A 87 6.06 12.81 -12.90
CA ARG A 87 5.24 11.73 -13.46
C ARG A 87 4.39 11.08 -12.38
N LYS A 88 4.99 10.71 -11.24
CA LYS A 88 4.25 10.15 -10.11
C LYS A 88 3.27 11.16 -9.52
N LEU A 89 3.68 12.42 -9.37
CA LEU A 89 2.81 13.48 -8.86
C LEU A 89 1.60 13.72 -9.77
N GLY A 90 1.82 13.85 -11.08
CA GLY A 90 0.73 14.02 -12.05
C GLY A 90 -0.26 12.86 -12.02
N ARG A 91 0.25 11.62 -11.91
CA ARG A 91 -0.61 10.44 -11.78
C ARG A 91 -1.46 10.45 -10.49
N VAL A 92 -0.89 10.89 -9.36
CA VAL A 92 -1.65 11.04 -8.10
C VAL A 92 -2.79 12.07 -8.28
N GLU A 93 -2.52 13.20 -8.91
CA GLU A 93 -3.53 14.24 -9.13
C GLU A 93 -4.67 13.77 -10.03
N GLU A 94 -4.34 13.06 -11.11
CA GLU A 94 -5.32 12.45 -12.01
C GLU A 94 -6.23 11.45 -11.27
N LEU A 95 -5.65 10.55 -10.47
CA LEU A 95 -6.40 9.54 -9.71
C LEU A 95 -7.34 10.18 -8.67
N LEU A 96 -6.89 11.24 -8.00
CA LEU A 96 -7.72 11.98 -7.04
C LEU A 96 -8.87 12.70 -7.74
N ALA A 97 -8.62 13.31 -8.90
CA ALA A 97 -9.66 13.95 -9.70
C ALA A 97 -10.72 12.94 -10.17
N MET A 98 -10.28 11.77 -10.66
CA MET A 98 -11.19 10.71 -11.10
C MET A 98 -12.01 10.15 -9.93
N THR A 99 -11.39 9.99 -8.76
CA THR A 99 -12.10 9.57 -7.54
C THR A 99 -13.22 10.54 -7.18
N LYS A 100 -12.95 11.85 -7.29
CA LYS A 100 -13.96 12.89 -7.04
C LYS A 100 -15.12 12.80 -8.03
N VAL A 101 -14.83 12.63 -9.33
CA VAL A 101 -15.88 12.45 -10.36
C VAL A 101 -16.77 11.25 -10.04
N ILE A 102 -16.19 10.11 -9.64
CA ILE A 102 -16.95 8.92 -9.28
C ILE A 102 -17.81 9.17 -8.04
N GLN A 103 -17.29 9.87 -7.03
CA GLN A 103 -18.03 10.20 -5.81
C GLN A 103 -19.20 11.15 -6.09
N ASP A 104 -18.99 12.18 -6.90
CA ASP A 104 -20.03 13.13 -7.29
C ASP A 104 -21.14 12.43 -8.09
N ALA A 105 -20.77 11.54 -9.02
CA ALA A 105 -21.74 10.73 -9.77
C ALA A 105 -22.59 9.84 -8.84
N ARG A 106 -21.97 9.15 -7.88
CA ARG A 106 -22.70 8.31 -6.91
C ARG A 106 -23.70 9.12 -6.09
N LYS A 107 -23.29 10.30 -5.62
CA LYS A 107 -24.16 11.19 -4.84
C LYS A 107 -25.41 11.63 -5.61
N GLN A 108 -25.28 11.91 -6.90
CA GLN A 108 -26.42 12.29 -7.75
C GLN A 108 -27.48 11.17 -7.84
N PHE A 109 -27.07 9.89 -7.84
CA PHE A 109 -28.00 8.76 -7.89
C PHE A 109 -28.75 8.56 -6.56
N ASP A 110 -28.06 8.71 -5.43
CA ASP A 110 -28.65 8.54 -4.09
C ASP A 110 -29.74 9.60 -3.80
N GLU A 111 -29.54 10.84 -4.27
CA GLU A 111 -30.51 11.94 -4.12
C GLU A 111 -31.80 11.69 -4.93
N THR A 112 -31.72 11.02 -6.08
CA THR A 112 -32.89 10.65 -6.91
C THR A 112 -33.66 9.40 -6.45
N GLY A 113 -33.07 8.56 -5.58
CA GLY A 113 -33.61 7.23 -5.24
C GLY A 113 -34.65 7.17 -4.09
N THR A 114 -34.94 8.27 -3.40
CA THR A 114 -35.68 8.25 -2.10
C THR A 114 -37.18 8.65 -2.20
N THR A 115 -37.79 8.76 -3.39
CA THR A 115 -39.21 9.19 -3.51
C THR A 115 -40.07 8.28 -4.40
N ILE A 116 -40.03 6.97 -4.18
CA ILE A 116 -41.11 6.09 -4.66
C ILE A 116 -41.62 5.23 -3.50
N ASN A 117 -42.46 5.84 -2.66
CA ASN A 117 -43.39 5.12 -1.79
C ASN A 117 -44.66 4.89 -2.62
N PRO A 118 -44.95 3.68 -3.12
CA PRO A 118 -46.26 3.39 -3.66
C PRO A 118 -47.23 3.30 -2.48
N ARG A 119 -48.24 4.17 -2.49
CA ARG A 119 -49.39 4.09 -1.58
C ARG A 119 -50.10 2.76 -1.71
#